data_AF-A0A0M1LIF7-F1
#
_entry.id   AF-A0A0M1LIF7-F1
#
_cell.length_a   1.000
_cell.length_b   1.000
_cell.length_c   1.000
_cell.angle_alpha   90.00
_cell.angle_beta   90.00
_cell.angle_gamma   90.00
#
_symmetry.space_group_name_H-M   'P 1'
#
loop_
_entity.id
_entity.type
_entity.pdbx_description
1 polymer ?
#
loop_
_entity_poly.entity_id
_entity_poly.type
_entity_poly.pdbx_seq_one_letter_code
_entity_poly.pdbx_strand_id
1 'polypeptide(L)'
;MINRDRIIKLLKDFKEWSIDFHECLNSLENCNDDILKKVLYHSVRAYFLDFHILCEDYISINLKDINKYKIDISAIEGMEIIKENNRISGDFFNFYCVSRRYRNRLAHRYKMPKDEEILFNMKSNLKFIDELEVSIKNIIN
;
A
#
# COMPACT_ATOMS: atom_id res chain seq x y z
N MET A 1 -14.98 -10.26 16.91
CA MET A 1 -16.01 -9.75 15.97
C MET A 1 -15.38 -8.63 15.15
N ILE A 2 -15.26 -8.79 13.83
CA ILE A 2 -14.75 -7.70 12.99
C ILE A 2 -15.74 -6.53 13.06
N ASN A 3 -15.21 -5.32 13.19
CA ASN A 3 -16.02 -4.13 13.03
C ASN A 3 -16.23 -3.88 11.53
N ARG A 4 -17.41 -4.20 11.00
CA ARG A 4 -17.80 -3.96 9.60
C ARG A 4 -17.56 -2.52 9.17
N ASP A 5 -17.77 -1.55 10.07
CA ASP A 5 -17.53 -0.14 9.80
C ASP A 5 -16.06 0.16 9.54
N ARG A 6 -15.14 -0.58 10.20
CA ARG A 6 -13.69 -0.45 9.92
C ARG A 6 -13.33 -0.94 8.52
N ILE A 7 -13.96 -2.01 8.03
CA ILE A 7 -13.71 -2.50 6.67
C ILE A 7 -14.27 -1.51 5.65
N ILE A 8 -15.49 -1.02 5.86
CA ILE A 8 -16.12 -0.01 4.99
C ILE A 8 -15.26 1.25 4.92
N LYS A 9 -14.75 1.71 6.08
CA LYS A 9 -13.84 2.84 6.15
C LYS A 9 -12.55 2.57 5.37
N LEU A 10 -11.89 1.43 5.60
CA LEU A 10 -10.67 1.06 4.87
C LEU A 10 -10.90 1.04 3.35
N LEU A 11 -12.02 0.47 2.90
CA LEU A 11 -12.35 0.44 1.47
C LEU A 11 -12.58 1.84 0.90
N LYS A 12 -13.23 2.72 1.66
CA LYS A 12 -13.44 4.11 1.26
C LYS A 12 -12.10 4.85 1.15
N ASP A 13 -11.29 4.80 2.21
CA ASP A 13 -9.99 5.47 2.29
C ASP A 13 -9.05 4.95 1.17
N PHE A 14 -9.08 3.64 0.89
CA PHE A 14 -8.32 3.04 -0.21
C PHE A 14 -8.76 3.54 -1.59
N LYS A 15 -10.07 3.69 -1.82
CA LYS A 15 -10.59 4.20 -3.10
C LYS A 15 -10.22 5.65 -3.34
N GLU A 16 -10.37 6.50 -2.32
CA GLU A 16 -9.95 7.91 -2.39
C GLU A 16 -8.45 7.99 -2.70
N TRP A 17 -7.62 7.26 -1.93
CA TRP A 17 -6.19 7.17 -2.18
C TRP A 17 -5.85 6.68 -3.60
N SER A 18 -6.55 5.66 -4.11
CA SER A 18 -6.28 5.10 -5.44
C SER A 18 -6.59 6.12 -6.53
N ILE A 19 -7.70 6.85 -6.43
CA ILE A 19 -8.06 7.92 -7.38
C ILE A 19 -6.97 9.00 -7.38
N ASP A 20 -6.63 9.53 -6.21
CA ASP A 20 -5.64 10.60 -6.06
C ASP A 20 -4.25 10.18 -6.56
N PHE A 21 -3.87 8.93 -6.31
CA PHE A 21 -2.60 8.38 -6.79
C PHE A 21 -2.57 8.28 -8.32
N HIS A 22 -3.63 7.78 -8.95
CA HIS A 22 -3.70 7.69 -10.41
C HIS A 22 -3.73 9.07 -11.08
N GLU A 23 -4.43 10.04 -10.51
CA GLU A 23 -4.42 11.43 -10.98
C GLU A 23 -3.01 12.05 -10.88
N CYS A 24 -2.28 11.74 -9.81
CA CYS A 24 -0.89 12.16 -9.65
C CYS A 24 0.03 11.53 -10.70
N LEU A 25 -0.13 10.24 -10.98
CA LEU A 25 0.62 9.55 -12.04
C LEU A 25 0.37 10.19 -13.41
N ASN A 26 -0.90 10.41 -13.76
CA ASN A 26 -1.28 11.05 -15.02
C ASN A 26 -0.71 12.47 -15.12
N SER A 27 -0.74 13.23 -14.02
CA SER A 27 -0.17 14.58 -13.97
C SER A 27 1.34 14.55 -14.18
N LEU A 28 2.05 13.60 -13.57
CA LEU A 28 3.50 13.47 -13.70
C LEU A 28 3.95 13.11 -15.12
N GLU A 29 3.20 12.25 -15.81
CA GLU A 29 3.48 11.85 -17.20
C GLU A 29 3.36 13.00 -18.19
N ASN A 30 2.41 13.91 -17.94
CA ASN A 30 2.13 15.05 -18.81
C ASN A 30 2.84 16.34 -18.36
N CYS A 31 3.67 16.29 -17.32
CA CYS A 31 4.33 17.46 -16.75
C CYS A 31 5.65 17.79 -17.47
N ASN A 32 5.68 18.96 -18.13
CA ASN A 32 6.87 19.51 -18.79
C ASN A 32 7.63 20.53 -17.93
N ASP A 33 7.11 20.88 -16.75
CA ASP A 33 7.72 21.83 -15.82
C ASP A 33 8.51 21.08 -14.74
N ASP A 34 9.83 21.29 -14.70
CA ASP A 34 10.73 20.59 -13.77
C ASP A 34 10.44 20.90 -12.29
N ILE A 35 10.00 22.12 -11.97
CA ILE A 35 9.65 22.50 -10.59
C ILE A 35 8.37 21.78 -10.17
N LEU A 36 7.35 21.80 -11.03
CA LEU A 36 6.09 21.11 -10.77
C LEU A 36 6.29 19.59 -10.70
N LYS A 37 7.14 19.03 -11.57
CA LYS A 37 7.49 17.61 -11.55
C LYS A 37 8.13 17.19 -10.24
N LYS A 38 9.01 18.03 -9.68
CA LYS A 38 9.58 17.82 -8.33
C LYS A 38 8.51 17.80 -7.25
N VAL A 39 7.52 18.69 -7.30
CA VAL A 39 6.38 18.71 -6.36
C VAL A 39 5.55 17.43 -6.50
N LEU A 40 5.25 16.99 -7.72
CA LEU A 40 4.50 15.76 -7.98
C LEU A 40 5.24 14.52 -7.45
N TYR A 41 6.57 14.47 -7.55
CA TYR A 41 7.36 13.41 -6.90
C TYR A 41 7.22 13.40 -5.37
N HIS A 42 7.06 14.58 -4.74
CA HIS A 42 6.80 14.65 -3.31
C HIS A 42 5.42 14.08 -2.97
N SER A 43 4.42 14.31 -3.82
CA SER A 43 3.10 13.69 -3.69
C SER A 43 3.17 12.17 -3.88
N VAL A 44 3.92 11.66 -4.86
CA VAL A 44 4.15 10.20 -5.05
C VAL A 44 4.72 9.58 -3.77
N ARG A 45 5.68 10.25 -3.12
CA ARG A 45 6.22 9.78 -1.82
C ARG A 45 5.17 9.77 -0.72
N ALA A 46 4.31 10.78 -0.65
CA ALA A 46 3.22 10.81 0.32
C ALA A 46 2.25 9.64 0.09
N TYR A 47 1.74 9.48 -1.13
CA TYR A 47 0.85 8.37 -1.49
C TYR A 47 1.50 7.00 -1.26
N PHE A 48 2.81 6.87 -1.49
CA PHE A 48 3.53 5.64 -1.18
C PHE A 48 3.53 5.32 0.32
N LEU A 49 3.68 6.32 1.19
CA LEU A 49 3.59 6.14 2.64
C LEU A 49 2.16 5.80 3.06
N ASP A 50 1.18 6.50 2.51
CA ASP A 50 -0.25 6.27 2.78
C ASP A 50 -0.69 4.85 2.38
N PHE A 51 -0.20 4.34 1.24
CA PHE A 51 -0.41 2.96 0.83
C PHE A 51 0.03 1.96 1.90
N HIS A 52 1.17 2.21 2.55
CA HIS A 52 1.65 1.35 3.62
C HIS A 52 0.81 1.45 4.89
N ILE A 53 0.22 2.61 5.19
CA ILE A 53 -0.74 2.77 6.30
C ILE A 53 -2.00 1.96 6.01
N LEU A 54 -2.53 2.05 4.78
CA LEU A 54 -3.68 1.24 4.32
C LEU A 54 -3.40 -0.26 4.42
N CYS A 55 -2.19 -0.69 4.05
CA CYS A 55 -1.76 -2.08 4.24
C CYS A 55 -1.70 -2.48 5.72
N GLU A 56 -1.23 -1.61 6.62
CA GLU A 56 -1.15 -1.88 8.06
C GLU A 56 -2.56 -2.00 8.68
N ASP A 57 -3.52 -1.17 8.24
CA ASP A 57 -4.93 -1.29 8.61
C ASP A 57 -5.55 -2.60 8.09
N TYR A 58 -5.28 -2.94 6.82
CA TYR A 58 -5.70 -4.20 6.21
C TYR A 58 -5.15 -5.41 7.00
N ILE A 59 -3.87 -5.38 7.38
CA ILE A 59 -3.24 -6.41 8.19
C ILE A 59 -3.95 -6.53 9.54
N SER A 60 -4.16 -5.40 10.23
CA SER A 60 -4.85 -5.40 11.53
C SER A 60 -6.25 -5.98 11.45
N ILE A 61 -6.99 -5.74 10.37
CA ILE A 61 -8.35 -6.25 10.18
C ILE A 61 -8.32 -7.77 9.96
N ASN A 62 -7.51 -8.24 9.01
CA ASN A 62 -7.44 -9.67 8.67
C ASN A 62 -6.91 -10.52 9.83
N LEU A 63 -5.89 -10.06 10.55
CA LEU A 63 -5.36 -10.83 11.69
C LEU A 63 -6.40 -11.00 12.80
N LYS A 64 -7.27 -10.00 12.99
CA LYS A 64 -8.41 -10.10 13.92
C LYS A 64 -9.50 -11.03 13.40
N ASP A 65 -9.76 -11.02 12.10
CA ASP A 65 -10.70 -11.93 11.44
C ASP A 65 -10.30 -13.40 11.61
N ILE A 66 -9.03 -13.69 11.31
CA ILE A 66 -8.48 -15.06 11.29
C ILE A 66 -8.13 -15.53 12.73
N ASN A 67 -8.41 -14.74 13.77
CA ASN A 67 -8.02 -15.00 15.16
C ASN A 67 -6.51 -15.27 15.34
N LYS A 68 -5.67 -14.60 14.54
CA LYS A 68 -4.19 -14.68 14.59
C LYS A 68 -3.54 -13.40 15.09
N TYR A 69 -4.33 -12.42 15.54
CA TYR A 69 -3.82 -11.17 16.09
C TYR A 69 -2.94 -11.43 17.32
N LYS A 70 -1.74 -10.85 17.31
CA LYS A 70 -0.78 -10.86 18.41
C LYS A 70 -0.22 -9.45 18.59
N ILE A 71 0.12 -9.11 19.83
CA ILE A 71 0.89 -7.89 20.12
C ILE A 71 2.27 -8.04 19.48
N ASP A 72 2.81 -6.94 18.95
CA ASP A 72 4.13 -6.83 18.32
C ASP A 72 4.37 -7.69 17.06
N ILE A 73 3.31 -8.15 16.39
CA ILE A 73 3.47 -8.75 15.06
C ILE A 73 3.97 -7.71 14.05
N SER A 74 5.04 -8.02 13.33
CA SER A 74 5.55 -7.11 12.31
C SER A 74 4.62 -7.10 11.08
N ALA A 75 4.68 -6.01 10.31
CA ALA A 75 3.85 -5.88 9.12
C ALA A 75 4.15 -6.97 8.05
N ILE A 76 5.41 -7.45 7.97
CA ILE A 76 5.79 -8.53 7.06
C ILE A 76 5.20 -9.86 7.53
N GLU A 77 5.36 -10.21 8.81
CA GLU A 77 4.78 -11.44 9.38
C GLU A 77 3.24 -11.42 9.27
N GLY A 78 2.62 -10.27 9.54
CA GLY A 78 1.19 -10.10 9.38
C GLY A 78 0.72 -10.35 7.94
N MET A 79 1.44 -9.81 6.95
CA MET A 79 1.13 -10.03 5.54
C MET A 79 1.37 -11.49 5.11
N GLU A 80 2.38 -12.15 5.67
CA GLU A 80 2.66 -13.56 5.40
C GLU A 80 1.53 -14.47 5.88
N ILE A 81 1.03 -14.26 7.11
CA ILE A 81 -0.13 -15.00 7.62
C ILE A 81 -1.34 -14.82 6.71
N ILE A 82 -1.57 -13.61 6.21
CA ILE A 82 -2.71 -13.30 5.34
C ILE A 82 -2.59 -14.03 3.99
N LYS A 83 -1.38 -14.08 3.42
CA LYS A 83 -1.05 -14.90 2.24
C LYS A 83 -1.28 -16.38 2.50
N GLU A 84 -0.82 -16.92 3.63
CA GLU A 84 -1.02 -18.34 4.01
C GLU A 84 -2.49 -18.71 4.19
N ASN A 85 -3.35 -17.73 4.48
CA ASN A 85 -4.80 -17.90 4.56
C ASN A 85 -5.53 -17.58 3.23
N ASN A 86 -4.79 -17.53 2.10
CA ASN A 86 -5.31 -17.34 0.75
C ASN A 86 -6.14 -16.05 0.55
N ARG A 87 -5.87 -15.00 1.34
CA ARG A 87 -6.54 -13.69 1.19
C ARG A 87 -5.86 -12.79 0.15
N ILE A 88 -4.58 -13.06 -0.15
CA ILE A 88 -3.74 -12.39 -1.15
C ILE A 88 -2.85 -13.43 -1.84
N SER A 89 -2.31 -13.09 -3.00
CA SER A 89 -1.39 -13.90 -3.77
C SER A 89 0.03 -13.86 -3.20
N GLY A 90 0.82 -14.88 -3.54
CA GLY A 90 2.27 -14.88 -3.24
C GLY A 90 3.00 -13.75 -3.96
N ASP A 91 2.54 -13.37 -5.15
CA ASP A 91 3.12 -12.28 -5.93
C ASP A 91 2.87 -10.92 -5.28
N PHE A 92 1.66 -10.68 -4.76
CA PHE A 92 1.36 -9.49 -3.95
C PHE A 92 2.26 -9.44 -2.71
N PHE A 93 2.43 -10.57 -2.01
CA PHE A 93 3.31 -10.63 -0.84
C PHE A 93 4.76 -10.27 -1.20
N ASN A 94 5.28 -10.79 -2.31
CA ASN A 94 6.61 -10.46 -2.81
C ASN A 94 6.76 -8.97 -3.14
N PHE A 95 5.78 -8.39 -3.84
CA PHE A 95 5.70 -6.95 -4.08
C PHE A 95 5.71 -6.17 -2.76
N TYR A 96 4.86 -6.53 -1.80
CA TYR A 96 4.78 -5.87 -0.50
C TYR A 96 6.11 -5.92 0.25
N CYS A 97 6.82 -7.05 0.24
CA CYS A 97 8.14 -7.20 0.84
C CYS A 97 9.17 -6.25 0.22
N VAL A 98 9.22 -6.16 -1.12
CA VAL A 98 10.09 -5.22 -1.84
C VAL A 98 9.73 -3.79 -1.47
N SER A 99 8.44 -3.45 -1.53
CA SER A 99 7.88 -2.14 -1.22
C SER A 99 8.25 -1.69 0.20
N ARG A 100 8.12 -2.58 1.20
CA ARG A 100 8.51 -2.30 2.59
C ARG A 100 9.98 -1.96 2.75
N ARG A 101 10.89 -2.51 1.94
CA ARG A 101 12.30 -2.12 1.97
C ARG A 101 12.48 -0.67 1.55
N TYR A 102 11.74 -0.19 0.54
CA TYR A 102 11.74 1.22 0.15
C TYR A 102 11.16 2.11 1.26
N ARG A 103 10.05 1.72 1.89
CA ARG A 103 9.46 2.42 3.04
C ARG A 103 10.43 2.55 4.20
N ASN A 104 11.13 1.48 4.56
CA ASN A 104 12.10 1.53 5.65
C ASN A 104 13.29 2.43 5.29
N ARG A 105 13.76 2.40 4.04
CA ARG A 105 14.82 3.29 3.55
C ARG A 105 14.40 4.77 3.54
N LEU A 106 13.13 5.09 3.29
CA LEU A 106 12.62 6.48 3.39
C LEU A 106 12.78 7.06 4.79
N ALA A 107 12.65 6.23 5.84
CA ALA A 107 12.90 6.66 7.22
C ALA A 107 14.39 6.91 7.52
N HIS A 108 15.31 6.38 6.70
CA HIS A 108 16.76 6.50 6.87
C HIS A 108 17.36 7.44 5.81
N ARG A 109 17.55 8.72 6.17
CA ARG A 109 18.00 9.79 5.25
C ARG A 109 19.22 9.46 4.39
N TYR A 110 20.14 8.63 4.88
CA TYR A 110 21.39 8.27 4.19
C TYR A 110 21.25 7.12 3.16
N LYS A 111 20.11 6.42 3.12
CA LYS A 111 19.80 5.35 2.14
C LYS A 111 18.49 5.62 1.40
N MET A 112 18.02 6.86 1.39
CA MET A 112 16.74 7.25 0.80
C MET A 112 16.67 6.77 -0.67
N PRO A 113 15.62 6.04 -1.07
CA PRO A 113 15.41 5.69 -2.47
C PRO A 113 15.12 6.95 -3.29
N LYS A 114 15.49 6.92 -4.56
CA LYS A 114 15.15 8.00 -5.49
C LYS A 114 13.64 8.02 -5.72
N ASP A 115 13.10 9.20 -6.03
CA ASP A 115 11.67 9.36 -6.30
C ASP A 115 11.22 8.49 -7.48
N GLU A 116 12.08 8.32 -8.49
CA GLU A 116 11.85 7.46 -9.64
C GLU A 116 11.82 5.96 -9.28
N GLU A 117 12.62 5.53 -8.29
CA GLU A 117 12.59 4.14 -7.82
C GLU A 117 11.25 3.82 -7.15
N ILE A 118 10.73 4.73 -6.33
CA ILE A 118 9.42 4.60 -5.68
C ILE A 118 8.31 4.58 -6.73
N LEU A 119 8.34 5.55 -7.64
CA LEU A 119 7.38 5.64 -8.73
C LEU A 119 7.36 4.36 -9.55
N PHE A 120 8.53 3.88 -9.98
CA PHE A 120 8.65 2.65 -10.76
C PHE A 120 8.10 1.46 -10.00
N ASN A 121 8.47 1.31 -8.72
CA ASN A 121 7.96 0.23 -7.87
C ASN A 121 6.42 0.25 -7.78
N MET A 122 5.78 1.40 -7.62
CA MET A 122 4.32 1.49 -7.55
C MET A 122 3.66 1.26 -8.92
N LYS A 123 4.13 1.97 -9.96
CA LYS A 123 3.54 1.94 -11.30
C LYS A 123 3.68 0.57 -11.97
N SER A 124 4.81 -0.11 -11.82
CA SER A 124 5.00 -1.46 -12.38
C SER A 124 4.18 -2.54 -11.67
N ASN A 125 3.56 -2.21 -10.54
CA ASN A 125 2.85 -3.14 -9.67
C ASN A 125 1.39 -2.72 -9.41
N LEU A 126 0.79 -1.88 -10.27
CA LEU A 126 -0.61 -1.44 -10.15
C LEU A 126 -1.59 -2.62 -9.99
N LYS A 127 -1.36 -3.74 -10.70
CA LYS A 127 -2.17 -4.96 -10.56
C LYS A 127 -2.26 -5.48 -9.12
N PHE A 128 -1.22 -5.28 -8.31
CA PHE A 128 -1.20 -5.71 -6.90
C PHE A 128 -1.94 -4.70 -6.02
N ILE A 129 -1.94 -3.42 -6.39
CA ILE A 129 -2.80 -2.41 -5.76
C ILE A 129 -4.27 -2.78 -6.00
N ASP A 130 -4.63 -3.16 -7.23
CA ASP A 130 -5.98 -3.65 -7.54
C ASP A 130 -6.34 -4.93 -6.77
N GLU A 131 -5.39 -5.86 -6.66
CA GLU A 131 -5.55 -7.08 -5.85
C GLU A 131 -5.89 -6.75 -4.39
N LEU A 132 -5.25 -5.75 -3.78
CA LEU A 132 -5.55 -5.32 -2.42
C LEU A 132 -6.98 -4.79 -2.30
N GLU A 133 -7.46 -4.00 -3.27
CA GLU A 133 -8.84 -3.52 -3.27
C GLU A 133 -9.85 -4.68 -3.30
N VAL A 134 -9.62 -5.64 -4.20
CA VAL A 134 -10.45 -6.85 -4.31
C VAL A 134 -10.41 -7.63 -3.01
N SER A 135 -9.24 -7.78 -2.41
CA SER A 135 -9.08 -8.47 -1.13
C SER A 135 -9.85 -7.78 -0.01
N ILE A 136 -9.80 -6.45 0.10
CA ILE A 136 -10.57 -5.67 1.08
C ILE A 136 -12.08 -5.90 0.87
N LYS A 137 -12.57 -5.87 -0.38
CA LYS A 137 -13.98 -6.13 -0.72
C LYS A 137 -14.40 -7.53 -0.28
N ASN A 138 -13.53 -8.52 -0.43
CA ASN A 138 -13.81 -9.91 -0.05
C ASN A 138 -13.86 -10.14 1.47
N ILE A 139 -13.46 -9.18 2.31
CA ILE A 139 -13.68 -9.24 3.77
C ILE A 139 -15.13 -8.89 4.12
N ILE A 140 -15.81 -8.13 3.27
CA ILE A 140 -17.20 -7.67 3.50
C ILE A 140 -18.22 -8.77 3.17
N ASN A 141 -17.89 -9.62 2.20
CA ASN A 141 -18.74 -10.70 1.68
C ASN A 141 -18.54 -12.00 2.46
#